data_AF-A0A256HFA8-F1
#
_entry.id   AF-A0A256HFA8-F1
#
_cell.length_a   1.000
_cell.length_b   1.000
_cell.length_c   1.000
_cell.angle_alpha   90.00
_cell.angle_beta   90.00
_cell.angle_gamma   90.00
#
_symmetry.space_group_name_H-M   'P 1'
#
loop_
_entity.id
_entity.type
_entity.pdbx_description
1 polymer ?
#
loop_
_entity_poly.entity_id
_entity_poly.type
_entity_poly.pdbx_seq_one_letter_code
_entity_poly.pdbx_strand_id
1 'polypeptide(L)'
;MIETNYNYESGYHEGSFVEQDALAYLGVYKRIEDVSDLYYLGNFETDVDADAAWEDFCDKKLANSTTHTRETVYGGAYRRWCEYCDRHGIHPALADPANIEKWLAHEIEAHNSTMKAAHDLQFRPIFRWYRWMAWNSDWPHRYQPTIMAVLLGGVTYDIWQTRLFDRKNIPTNDD
;
A
#
# COMPACT_ATOMS: atom_id res chain seq x y z
N MET A 1 -16.52 4.89 5.10
CA MET A 1 -15.43 5.74 4.57
C MET A 1 -14.71 6.32 5.77
N ILE A 2 -13.37 6.28 5.82
CA ILE A 2 -12.64 7.00 6.87
C ILE A 2 -12.41 8.39 6.28
N GLU A 3 -13.20 9.35 6.73
CA GLU A 3 -12.92 10.78 6.55
C GLU A 3 -11.71 11.10 7.42
N THR A 4 -10.58 11.34 6.78
CA THR A 4 -9.43 11.92 7.47
C THR A 4 -9.75 13.41 7.61
N ASN A 5 -10.14 13.86 8.81
CA ASN A 5 -10.27 15.26 9.19
C ASN A 5 -8.88 15.95 9.20
N TYR A 6 -8.17 15.90 8.08
CA TYR A 6 -6.91 16.59 7.90
C TYR A 6 -7.24 17.98 7.39
N ASN A 7 -7.00 18.98 8.25
CA ASN A 7 -7.07 20.37 7.85
C ASN A 7 -5.82 20.70 7.03
N TYR A 8 -5.96 20.70 5.70
CA TYR A 8 -4.87 21.02 4.77
C TYR A 8 -4.40 22.49 4.84
N GLU A 9 -5.11 23.36 5.57
CA GLU A 9 -4.74 24.78 5.77
C GLU A 9 -3.86 25.02 7.02
N SER A 10 -3.53 23.98 7.78
CA SER A 10 -2.58 24.10 8.90
C SER A 10 -1.17 24.36 8.35
N GLY A 11 -0.66 25.58 8.54
CA GLY A 11 0.55 26.13 7.90
C GLY A 11 1.90 25.52 8.30
N TYR A 12 1.99 24.19 8.42
CA TYR A 12 3.20 23.45 8.83
C TYR A 12 3.51 22.23 7.94
N HIS A 13 3.09 22.23 6.68
CA HIS A 13 3.29 21.08 5.80
C HIS A 13 4.06 21.47 4.54
N GLU A 14 5.38 21.25 4.57
CA GLU A 14 6.19 21.21 3.36
C GLU A 14 5.80 19.96 2.53
N GLY A 15 5.92 20.05 1.20
CA GLY A 15 5.62 18.94 0.28
C GLY A 15 4.28 19.05 -0.45
N SER A 16 4.08 18.16 -1.44
CA SER A 16 2.88 18.11 -2.28
C SER A 16 1.67 17.55 -1.54
N PHE A 17 0.46 17.80 -2.05
CA PHE A 17 -0.78 17.21 -1.51
C PHE A 17 -0.76 15.68 -1.44
N VAL A 18 -0.08 15.03 -2.40
CA VAL A 18 0.12 13.58 -2.44
C VAL A 18 1.01 13.13 -1.28
N GLU A 19 2.13 13.82 -1.05
CA GLU A 19 3.06 13.51 0.04
C GLU A 19 2.39 13.70 1.40
N GLN A 20 1.64 14.79 1.58
CA GLN A 20 0.92 15.06 2.82
C GLN A 20 -0.13 13.99 3.13
N ASP A 21 -0.96 13.60 2.14
CA ASP A 21 -1.93 12.52 2.36
C ASP A 21 -1.22 11.19 2.64
N ALA A 22 -0.14 10.85 1.93
CA ALA A 22 0.65 9.65 2.21
C ALA A 22 1.23 9.64 3.63
N LEU A 23 1.83 10.75 4.07
CA LEU A 23 2.39 10.91 5.42
C LEU A 23 1.33 10.75 6.53
N ALA A 24 0.07 11.15 6.26
CA ALA A 24 -1.05 10.95 7.17
C ALA A 24 -1.45 9.46 7.34
N TYR A 25 -1.12 8.60 6.37
CA TYR A 25 -1.30 7.15 6.48
C TYR A 25 -0.10 6.43 7.08
N LEU A 26 1.06 7.08 7.17
CA LEU A 26 2.25 6.51 7.82
C LEU A 26 2.20 6.71 9.33
N GLY A 27 2.60 5.67 10.06
CA GLY A 27 2.79 5.72 11.51
C GLY A 27 4.03 6.52 11.90
N VAL A 28 4.82 5.99 12.83
CA VAL A 28 6.04 6.64 13.34
C VAL A 28 7.13 6.74 12.26
N TYR A 29 7.32 5.67 11.48
CA TYR A 29 8.36 5.62 10.45
C TYR A 29 7.85 6.20 9.14
N LYS A 30 8.55 7.22 8.62
CA LYS A 30 8.20 7.91 7.37
C LYS A 30 9.04 7.42 6.20
N ARG A 31 10.29 7.03 6.46
CA ARG A 31 11.19 6.41 5.48
C ARG A 31 11.69 5.07 5.99
N ILE A 32 12.17 4.22 5.09
CA ILE A 32 12.75 2.93 5.46
C ILE A 32 14.02 3.10 6.28
N GLU A 33 14.81 4.15 5.99
CA GLU A 33 16.04 4.46 6.73
C GLU A 33 15.78 4.90 8.18
N ASP A 34 14.55 5.33 8.48
CA ASP A 34 14.15 5.71 9.84
C ASP A 34 13.75 4.49 10.68
N VAL A 35 13.55 3.33 10.05
CA VAL A 35 13.14 2.10 10.73
C VAL A 35 14.33 1.55 11.50
N SER A 36 14.20 1.52 12.82
CA SER A 36 15.17 0.86 13.69
C SER A 36 15.36 -0.60 13.27
N ASP A 37 16.60 -1.08 13.29
CA ASP A 37 16.96 -2.47 12.96
C ASP A 37 16.03 -3.48 13.66
N LEU A 38 15.66 -3.24 14.93
CA LEU A 38 14.75 -4.12 15.69
C LEU A 38 13.39 -4.37 15.00
N TYR A 39 12.93 -3.42 14.18
CA TYR A 39 11.64 -3.47 13.51
C TYR A 39 11.76 -3.60 11.99
N TYR A 40 12.97 -3.74 11.46
CA TYR A 40 13.19 -3.95 10.04
C TYR A 40 12.59 -5.29 9.60
N LEU A 41 11.73 -5.29 8.59
CA LEU A 41 10.95 -6.49 8.24
C LEU A 41 11.82 -7.67 7.83
N GLY A 42 12.98 -7.42 7.22
CA GLY A 42 13.93 -8.48 6.84
C GLY A 42 14.42 -9.33 8.02
N ASN A 43 14.28 -8.86 9.27
CA ASN A 43 14.65 -9.64 10.45
C ASN A 43 13.62 -10.71 10.84
N PHE A 44 12.48 -10.78 10.15
CA PHE A 44 11.39 -11.71 10.44
C PHE A 44 11.15 -12.73 9.33
N GLU A 45 12.11 -12.92 8.40
CA GLU A 45 11.98 -13.82 7.25
C GLU A 45 11.64 -15.27 7.63
N THR A 46 12.08 -15.77 8.78
CA THR A 46 11.77 -17.13 9.25
C THR A 46 10.44 -17.23 9.99
N ASP A 47 9.90 -16.10 10.44
CA ASP A 47 8.80 -16.05 11.39
C ASP A 47 7.48 -15.64 10.74
N VAL A 48 7.53 -15.11 9.51
CA VAL A 48 6.37 -14.61 8.78
C VAL A 48 6.06 -15.51 7.59
N ASP A 49 4.94 -16.20 7.67
CA ASP A 49 4.32 -16.86 6.53
C ASP A 49 3.40 -15.86 5.80
N ALA A 50 3.79 -15.47 4.58
CA ALA A 50 3.04 -14.52 3.79
C ALA A 50 1.65 -15.04 3.37
N ASP A 51 1.54 -16.33 3.06
CA ASP A 51 0.29 -16.94 2.63
C ASP A 51 -0.68 -17.05 3.80
N ALA A 52 -0.20 -17.47 4.97
CA ALA A 52 -1.00 -17.47 6.19
C ALA A 52 -1.48 -16.05 6.56
N ALA A 53 -0.62 -15.04 6.42
CA ALA A 53 -0.99 -13.64 6.64
C ALA A 53 -2.04 -13.14 5.64
N TRP A 54 -1.95 -13.55 4.38
CA TRP A 54 -2.91 -13.19 3.35
C TRP A 54 -4.26 -13.88 3.55
N GLU A 55 -4.27 -15.16 3.94
CA GLU A 55 -5.49 -15.91 4.25
C GLU A 55 -6.21 -15.30 5.45
N ASP A 56 -5.51 -15.03 6.55
CA ASP A 56 -6.10 -14.39 7.73
C ASP A 56 -6.64 -12.98 7.41
N PHE A 57 -5.94 -12.22 6.55
CA PHE A 57 -6.45 -10.95 6.03
C PHE A 57 -7.75 -11.14 5.24
N CYS A 58 -7.81 -12.11 4.33
CA CYS A 58 -9.01 -12.37 3.54
C CYS A 58 -10.19 -12.76 4.44
N ASP A 59 -9.96 -13.62 5.42
CA ASP A 59 -11.01 -14.08 6.32
C ASP A 59 -11.49 -12.96 7.24
N LYS A 60 -10.60 -12.14 7.80
CA LYS A 60 -10.98 -11.07 8.73
C LYS A 60 -11.47 -9.80 8.06
N LYS A 61 -10.97 -9.45 6.86
CA LYS A 61 -11.28 -8.16 6.19
C LYS A 61 -12.15 -8.30 4.95
N LEU A 62 -12.20 -9.48 4.33
CA LEU A 62 -12.96 -9.71 3.10
C LEU A 62 -14.13 -10.70 3.29
N ALA A 63 -14.41 -11.18 4.51
CA ALA A 63 -15.53 -12.11 4.79
C ALA A 63 -16.87 -11.69 4.17
N ASN A 64 -17.20 -10.39 4.19
CA ASN A 64 -18.46 -9.86 3.66
C ASN A 64 -18.36 -9.35 2.21
N SER A 65 -17.23 -9.59 1.53
CA SER A 65 -17.04 -9.21 0.13
C SER A 65 -17.63 -10.25 -0.81
N THR A 66 -17.98 -9.84 -2.03
CA THR A 66 -18.41 -10.79 -3.06
C THR A 66 -17.26 -11.72 -3.45
N THR A 67 -17.57 -12.94 -3.88
CA THR A 67 -16.60 -13.92 -4.40
C THR A 67 -15.72 -13.30 -5.48
N HIS A 68 -16.32 -12.56 -6.43
CA HIS A 68 -15.56 -11.86 -7.47
C HIS A 68 -14.54 -10.86 -6.90
N THR A 69 -14.93 -10.07 -5.89
CA THR A 69 -13.99 -9.13 -5.25
C THR A 69 -12.86 -9.88 -4.55
N ARG A 70 -13.17 -10.93 -3.80
CA ARG A 70 -12.19 -11.72 -3.06
C ARG A 70 -11.21 -12.43 -3.99
N GLU A 71 -11.71 -13.17 -4.97
CA GLU A 71 -10.88 -14.04 -5.82
C GLU A 71 -10.24 -13.31 -6.99
N THR A 72 -11.01 -12.49 -7.70
CA THR A 72 -10.55 -11.85 -8.94
C THR A 72 -9.74 -10.59 -8.65
N VAL A 73 -10.26 -9.70 -7.79
CA VAL A 73 -9.59 -8.42 -7.51
C VAL A 73 -8.46 -8.61 -6.50
N TYR A 74 -8.77 -9.05 -5.28
CA TYR A 74 -7.75 -9.19 -4.25
C TYR A 74 -6.84 -10.40 -4.50
N GLY A 75 -7.41 -11.57 -4.77
CA GLY A 75 -6.64 -12.77 -5.08
C GLY A 75 -5.81 -12.64 -6.36
N GLY A 76 -6.30 -11.91 -7.36
CA GLY A 76 -5.54 -11.59 -8.57
C GLY A 76 -4.33 -10.70 -8.27
N ALA A 77 -4.52 -9.63 -7.49
CA ALA A 77 -3.43 -8.75 -7.08
C ALA A 77 -2.35 -9.49 -6.29
N TYR A 78 -2.74 -10.30 -5.30
CA TYR A 78 -1.82 -11.07 -4.49
C TYR A 78 -1.03 -12.08 -5.30
N ARG A 79 -1.70 -12.82 -6.20
CA ARG A 79 -1.01 -13.79 -7.06
C ARG A 79 0.08 -13.13 -7.92
N ARG A 80 -0.23 -11.99 -8.56
CA ARG A 80 0.75 -11.26 -9.37
C ARG A 80 1.90 -10.71 -8.53
N TRP A 81 1.60 -10.26 -7.32
CA TRP A 81 2.61 -9.82 -6.37
C TRP A 81 3.54 -10.97 -5.95
N CYS A 82 3.01 -12.14 -5.61
CA CYS A 82 3.81 -13.33 -5.30
C CYS A 82 4.63 -13.79 -6.50
N GLU A 83 4.04 -13.82 -7.70
CA GLU A 83 4.77 -14.15 -8.93
C GLU A 83 5.95 -13.21 -9.19
N TYR A 84 5.80 -11.91 -8.91
CA TYR A 84 6.91 -10.96 -8.97
C TYR A 84 7.95 -11.25 -7.89
N CYS A 85 7.50 -11.46 -6.65
CA CYS A 85 8.37 -11.78 -5.51
C CYS A 85 9.25 -13.00 -5.77
N ASP A 86 8.66 -14.08 -6.26
CA ASP A 86 9.35 -15.34 -6.56
C ASP A 86 10.45 -15.14 -7.61
N ARG A 87 10.18 -14.33 -8.65
CA ARG A 87 11.18 -14.02 -9.69
C ARG A 87 12.35 -13.19 -9.19
N HIS A 88 12.15 -12.41 -8.13
CA HIS A 88 13.11 -11.43 -7.64
C HIS A 88 13.72 -11.78 -6.27
N GLY A 89 13.36 -12.94 -5.70
CA GLY A 89 13.85 -13.37 -4.38
C GLY A 89 13.39 -12.46 -3.25
N ILE A 90 12.16 -11.94 -3.35
CA ILE A 90 11.57 -11.03 -2.35
C ILE A 90 10.59 -11.82 -1.51
N HIS A 91 10.59 -11.63 -0.20
CA HIS A 91 9.55 -12.19 0.65
C HIS A 91 8.25 -11.35 0.53
N PRO A 92 7.09 -11.91 0.11
CA PRO A 92 5.91 -11.12 -0.24
C PRO A 92 5.35 -10.26 0.89
N ALA A 93 5.51 -10.70 2.15
CA ALA A 93 5.09 -9.94 3.33
C ALA A 93 6.16 -8.98 3.87
N LEU A 94 7.42 -9.06 3.43
CA LEU A 94 8.53 -8.28 4.02
C LEU A 94 9.17 -7.34 3.00
N ALA A 95 8.37 -6.85 2.06
CA ALA A 95 8.87 -6.06 0.95
C ALA A 95 9.49 -4.74 1.40
N ASP A 96 10.62 -4.39 0.78
CA ASP A 96 11.13 -3.04 0.77
C ASP A 96 10.22 -2.12 -0.06
N PRO A 97 10.05 -0.84 0.31
CA PRO A 97 9.28 0.12 -0.49
C PRO A 97 9.70 0.20 -1.97
N ALA A 98 11.00 0.09 -2.26
CA ALA A 98 11.50 0.11 -3.64
C ALA A 98 11.08 -1.14 -4.43
N ASN A 99 10.82 -2.27 -3.77
CA ASN A 99 10.29 -3.46 -4.44
C ASN A 99 8.85 -3.24 -4.90
N ILE A 100 8.03 -2.58 -4.07
CA ILE A 100 6.64 -2.23 -4.43
C ILE A 100 6.62 -1.26 -5.62
N GLU A 101 7.48 -0.24 -5.59
CA GLU A 101 7.65 0.72 -6.67
C GLU A 101 8.01 0.03 -7.99
N LYS A 102 9.04 -0.83 -7.98
CA LYS A 102 9.48 -1.56 -9.17
C LYS A 102 8.42 -2.54 -9.70
N TRP A 103 7.71 -3.22 -8.80
CA TRP A 103 6.64 -4.14 -9.19
C TRP A 103 5.50 -3.44 -9.91
N LEU A 104 5.00 -2.33 -9.36
CA LEU A 104 3.91 -1.61 -10.00
C LEU A 104 4.32 -0.96 -11.31
N ALA A 105 5.58 -0.50 -11.42
CA ALA A 105 6.12 0.01 -12.68
C ALA A 105 6.14 -1.10 -13.74
N HIS A 106 6.63 -2.29 -13.37
CA HIS A 106 6.64 -3.46 -14.22
C HIS A 106 5.23 -3.88 -14.67
N GLU A 107 4.27 -3.95 -13.75
CA GLU A 107 2.89 -4.34 -14.04
C GLU A 107 2.18 -3.36 -14.98
N ILE A 108 2.42 -2.05 -14.81
CA ILE A 108 1.86 -1.02 -15.68
C ILE A 108 2.42 -1.16 -17.09
N GLU A 109 3.74 -1.31 -17.23
CA GLU A 109 4.40 -1.45 -18.52
C GLU A 109 4.01 -2.77 -19.21
N ALA A 110 4.09 -3.90 -18.51
CA ALA A 110 3.85 -5.23 -19.07
C ALA A 110 2.40 -5.44 -19.54
N HIS A 111 1.43 -4.78 -18.90
CA HIS A 111 0.01 -4.93 -19.21
C HIS A 111 -0.63 -3.69 -19.84
N ASN A 112 0.18 -2.65 -20.13
CA ASN A 112 -0.31 -1.35 -20.60
C ASN A 112 -1.47 -0.83 -19.74
N SER A 113 -1.35 -0.96 -18.41
CA SER A 113 -2.42 -0.66 -17.47
C SER A 113 -2.57 0.85 -17.30
N THR A 114 -3.81 1.32 -17.20
CA THR A 114 -4.05 2.72 -16.80
C THR A 114 -3.72 2.89 -15.31
N MET A 115 -3.36 4.11 -14.89
CA MET A 115 -3.08 4.40 -13.48
C MET A 115 -4.26 4.06 -12.56
N LYS A 116 -5.50 4.27 -13.04
CA LYS A 116 -6.71 3.88 -12.29
C LYS A 116 -6.84 2.37 -12.15
N ALA A 117 -6.58 1.61 -13.21
CA ALA A 117 -6.61 0.15 -13.15
C ALA A 117 -5.51 -0.38 -12.21
N ALA A 118 -4.30 0.17 -12.29
CA ALA A 118 -3.20 -0.16 -11.38
C ALA A 118 -3.55 0.17 -9.92
N HIS A 119 -4.19 1.32 -9.67
CA HIS A 119 -4.72 1.66 -8.35
C HIS A 119 -5.72 0.62 -7.84
N ASP A 120 -6.78 0.36 -8.62
CA ASP A 120 -7.93 -0.41 -8.16
C ASP A 120 -7.65 -1.92 -8.08
N LEU A 121 -6.84 -2.45 -9.00
CA LEU A 121 -6.62 -3.88 -9.18
C LEU A 121 -5.28 -4.39 -8.63
N GLN A 122 -4.29 -3.53 -8.38
CA GLN A 122 -2.96 -3.98 -7.89
C GLN A 122 -2.59 -3.27 -6.58
N PHE A 123 -2.46 -1.95 -6.61
CA PHE A 123 -1.99 -1.18 -5.45
C PHE A 123 -2.95 -1.27 -4.26
N ARG A 124 -4.25 -1.02 -4.45
CA ARG A 124 -5.23 -0.96 -3.34
C ARG A 124 -5.35 -2.28 -2.57
N PRO A 125 -5.43 -3.46 -3.22
CA PRO A 125 -5.40 -4.74 -2.50
C PRO A 125 -4.16 -4.92 -1.62
N ILE A 126 -2.96 -4.72 -2.18
CA ILE A 126 -1.69 -4.91 -1.46
C ILE A 126 -1.52 -3.87 -0.35
N PHE A 127 -1.87 -2.61 -0.61
CA PHE A 127 -1.89 -1.54 0.41
C PHE A 127 -2.76 -1.93 1.61
N ARG A 128 -3.97 -2.46 1.36
CA ARG A 128 -4.91 -2.83 2.43
C ARG A 128 -4.41 -4.00 3.25
N TRP A 129 -3.74 -4.96 2.63
CA TRP A 129 -3.13 -6.09 3.31
C TRP A 129 -1.99 -5.64 4.22
N TYR A 130 -1.01 -4.89 3.71
CA TYR A 130 0.09 -4.34 4.52
C TYR A 130 -0.41 -3.43 5.64
N ARG A 131 -1.43 -2.61 5.37
CA ARG A 131 -2.05 -1.78 6.41
C ARG A 131 -2.68 -2.62 7.51
N TRP A 132 -3.32 -3.73 7.16
CA TRP A 132 -3.90 -4.63 8.13
C TRP A 132 -2.83 -5.33 8.96
N MET A 133 -1.74 -5.81 8.34
CA MET A 133 -0.62 -6.41 9.07
C MET A 133 -0.02 -5.42 10.07
N ALA A 134 0.15 -4.15 9.69
CA ALA A 134 0.67 -3.12 10.58
C ALA A 134 -0.22 -2.79 11.80
N TRP A 135 -1.50 -3.18 11.77
CA TRP A 135 -2.47 -2.95 12.85
C TRP A 135 -2.85 -4.22 13.60
N ASN A 136 -2.48 -5.40 13.10
CA ASN A 136 -2.77 -6.66 13.75
C ASN A 136 -1.53 -7.10 14.57
N SER A 137 -1.72 -7.31 15.87
CA SER A 137 -0.65 -7.71 16.80
C SER A 137 0.00 -9.05 16.48
N ASP A 138 -0.69 -9.89 15.71
CA ASP A 138 -0.20 -11.21 15.33
C ASP A 138 0.94 -11.14 14.29
N TRP A 139 1.18 -9.96 13.71
CA TRP A 139 2.22 -9.73 12.69
C TRP A 139 3.24 -8.67 13.13
N PRO A 140 4.53 -8.82 12.77
CA PRO A 140 5.60 -7.96 13.27
C PRO A 140 5.65 -6.56 12.63
N HIS A 141 4.78 -6.26 11.66
CA HIS A 141 4.80 -5.02 10.89
C HIS A 141 4.61 -3.77 11.75
N ARG A 142 5.59 -2.86 11.67
CA ARG A 142 5.53 -1.53 12.31
C ARG A 142 5.53 -0.36 11.33
N TYR A 143 5.71 -0.64 10.05
CA TYR A 143 5.66 0.34 8.98
C TYR A 143 4.90 -0.19 7.77
N GLN A 144 4.60 0.70 6.82
CA GLN A 144 3.76 0.40 5.68
C GLN A 144 4.57 0.60 4.38
N PRO A 145 5.08 -0.47 3.74
CA PRO A 145 5.99 -0.33 2.60
C PRO A 145 5.32 0.23 1.35
N THR A 146 4.04 -0.03 1.10
CA THR A 146 3.36 0.52 -0.09
C THR A 146 3.16 2.03 -0.02
N ILE A 147 2.97 2.61 1.18
CA ILE A 147 2.84 4.05 1.38
C ILE A 147 4.22 4.71 1.44
N MET A 148 5.22 4.05 2.02
CA MET A 148 6.61 4.51 1.90
C MET A 148 7.04 4.56 0.43
N ALA A 149 6.58 3.63 -0.41
CA ALA A 149 6.87 3.64 -1.84
C ALA A 149 6.35 4.92 -2.52
N VAL A 150 5.14 5.39 -2.14
CA VAL A 150 4.56 6.66 -2.65
C VAL A 150 5.52 7.84 -2.43
N LEU A 151 6.27 7.85 -1.32
CA LEU A 151 7.24 8.90 -1.00
C LEU A 151 8.55 8.79 -1.79
N LEU A 152 8.76 7.73 -2.56
CA LEU A 152 9.86 7.64 -3.52
C LEU A 152 9.61 8.51 -4.77
N GLY A 153 8.38 8.99 -4.97
CA GLY A 153 8.04 9.95 -6.03
C GLY A 153 7.94 9.36 -7.43
N GLY A 154 7.87 8.04 -7.57
CA GLY A 154 7.77 7.33 -8.85
C GLY A 154 6.34 6.94 -9.22
N VAL A 155 6.16 5.76 -9.83
CA VAL A 155 4.86 5.27 -10.31
C VAL A 155 3.84 5.13 -9.18
N THR A 156 4.28 4.76 -7.98
CA THR A 156 3.38 4.66 -6.81
C THR A 156 2.82 6.02 -6.41
N TYR A 157 3.58 7.10 -6.59
CA TYR A 157 3.12 8.47 -6.41
C TYR A 157 1.98 8.78 -7.36
N ASP A 158 2.16 8.50 -8.66
CA ASP A 158 1.15 8.75 -9.69
C ASP A 158 -0.12 7.91 -9.46
N ILE A 159 0.05 6.64 -9.08
CA ILE A 159 -1.04 5.76 -8.68
C ILE A 159 -1.79 6.34 -7.49
N TRP A 160 -1.09 6.79 -6.44
CA TRP A 160 -1.73 7.38 -5.25
C TRP A 160 -2.45 8.69 -5.59
N GLN A 161 -1.90 9.47 -6.52
CA GLN A 161 -2.53 10.70 -6.98
C GLN A 161 -3.90 10.42 -7.63
N THR A 162 -4.09 9.29 -8.33
CA THR A 162 -5.41 8.93 -8.88
C THR A 162 -6.48 8.75 -7.80
N ARG A 163 -6.10 8.19 -6.64
CA ARG A 163 -7.00 8.04 -5.49
C ARG A 163 -7.47 9.39 -4.97
N LEU A 164 -6.58 10.38 -4.96
CA LEU A 164 -6.88 11.72 -4.49
C LEU A 164 -7.79 12.46 -5.45
N PHE A 165 -7.62 12.27 -6.76
CA PHE A 165 -8.53 12.84 -7.75
C PHE A 165 -9.90 12.15 -7.80
N ASP A 166 -9.98 10.85 -7.47
CA ASP A 166 -11.26 10.16 -7.26
C ASP A 166 -12.01 10.70 -6.03
N ARG A 167 -11.34 11.40 -5.09
CA ARG A 167 -11.99 12.11 -3.96
C ARG A 167 -12.64 13.44 -4.34
N LYS A 168 -13.07 13.64 -5.60
CA LYS A 168 -13.74 14.85 -6.15
C LYS A 168 -15.10 15.22 -5.50
N ASN A 169 -15.30 14.95 -4.22
CA ASN A 169 -16.05 15.79 -3.28
C ASN A 169 -15.07 16.70 -2.53
N ILE A 170 -14.28 17.48 -3.27
CA ILE A 170 -13.61 18.65 -2.69
C ILE A 170 -14.73 19.68 -2.53
N PRO A 171 -15.08 20.17 -1.33
CA PRO A 171 -15.99 21.30 -1.21
C PRO A 171 -15.40 22.43 -2.04
N THR A 172 -16.11 22.86 -3.08
CA THR A 172 -15.85 24.18 -3.63
C THR A 172 -16.11 25.15 -2.48
N ASN A 173 -15.11 25.94 -2.12
CA ASN A 173 -15.38 27.20 -1.44
C ASN A 173 -16.12 28.04 -2.47
N ASP A 174 -17.44 27.91 -2.50
CA ASP A 174 -18.30 28.89 -3.15
C ASP A 174 -18.22 30.16 -2.28
N ASP A 175 -17.81 31.25 -2.93
CA ASP A 175 -17.65 32.60 -2.37
C ASP A 175 -18.89 33.13 -1.63
#